data_AF-A0A2D9J930-F1
#
_entry.id   AF-A0A2D9J930-F1
#
_cell.length_a   1.000
_cell.length_b   1.000
_cell.length_c   1.000
_cell.angle_alpha   90.00
_cell.angle_beta   90.00
_cell.angle_gamma   90.00
#
_symmetry.space_group_name_H-M   'P 1'
#
loop_
_entity.id
_entity.type
_entity.pdbx_description
1 polymer ?
#
loop_
_entity_poly.entity_id
_entity_poly.type
_entity_poly.pdbx_seq_one_letter_code
_entity_poly.pdbx_strand_id
1 'polypeptide(L)'
;NNKYSLSVRVKGNAESVIENLELENIPTYSEAQHIQNGSVNAIIVTDVDFLEDQFWVNVKEYFGEDLLTPFANNATFIVNALENLSDSSTLATLRARGVMDRPFVLINDLQLQSETIFRDKERSLANEMAALQNRMRELEQKAGGSVMLGQSDLDAFNEFREKAQNVQKELRAIKLELAQELEALNNAIKISNMAGIPMLFLAFGILYWAIRKYKISRSAQKD
;
A
#
# COMPACT_ATOMS: atom_id res chain seq x y z
N ASN A 1 13.60 27.75 16.20
CA ASN A 1 13.18 26.67 15.29
C ASN A 1 14.27 26.52 14.23
N ASN A 2 15.28 25.69 14.48
CA ASN A 2 16.43 25.55 13.58
C ASN A 2 16.05 24.62 12.41
N LYS A 3 16.18 25.13 11.18
CA LYS A 3 16.06 24.32 9.97
C LYS A 3 17.41 23.66 9.74
N TYR A 4 17.47 22.34 9.89
CA TYR A 4 18.63 21.55 9.48
C TYR A 4 18.36 21.00 8.08
N SER A 5 19.27 21.26 7.15
CA SER A 5 19.22 20.70 5.80
C SER A 5 19.88 19.33 5.82
N LEU A 6 19.10 18.27 5.62
CA LEU A 6 19.61 16.88 5.57
C LEU A 6 20.38 16.60 4.26
N SER A 7 20.03 17.31 3.18
CA SER A 7 20.73 17.22 1.90
C SER A 7 20.64 18.53 1.12
N VAL A 8 21.67 18.78 0.30
CA VAL A 8 21.79 19.97 -0.54
C VAL A 8 22.20 19.54 -1.94
N ARG A 9 21.56 20.13 -2.95
CA ARG A 9 21.97 19.98 -4.35
C ARG A 9 22.81 21.17 -4.78
N VAL A 10 23.96 20.89 -5.39
CA VAL A 10 24.82 21.87 -6.03
C VAL A 10 24.80 21.60 -7.53
N LYS A 11 24.34 22.58 -8.33
CA LYS A 11 24.33 22.50 -9.79
C LYS A 11 24.82 23.82 -10.40
N GLY A 12 25.79 23.75 -11.30
CA GLY A 12 26.29 24.93 -11.99
C GLY A 12 27.68 24.72 -12.55
N ASN A 13 28.21 25.75 -13.21
CA ASN A 13 29.61 25.75 -13.62
C ASN A 13 30.49 25.95 -12.38
N ALA A 14 31.54 25.16 -12.27
CA ALA A 14 32.53 25.25 -11.22
C ALA A 14 33.93 25.35 -11.84
N GLU A 15 34.78 26.10 -11.16
CA GLU A 15 36.19 26.23 -11.48
C GLU A 15 37.00 25.38 -10.49
N SER A 16 38.12 24.84 -10.96
CA SER A 16 38.98 24.04 -10.13
C SER A 16 39.80 24.89 -9.18
N VAL A 17 39.91 24.44 -7.94
CA VAL A 17 40.66 25.10 -6.87
C VAL A 17 42.01 24.40 -6.63
N ILE A 18 42.49 23.63 -7.61
CA ILE A 18 43.67 22.76 -7.47
C ILE A 18 44.96 23.55 -7.25
N GLU A 19 45.03 24.79 -7.73
CA GLU A 19 46.16 25.72 -7.51
C GLU A 19 46.37 26.06 -6.03
N ASN A 20 45.35 25.86 -5.18
CA ASN A 20 45.40 26.13 -3.75
C ASN A 20 45.70 24.88 -2.90
N LEU A 21 46.05 23.74 -3.53
CA LEU A 21 46.34 22.48 -2.84
C LEU A 21 47.82 22.12 -2.94
N GLU A 22 48.36 21.48 -1.89
CA GLU A 22 49.73 20.95 -1.89
C GLU A 22 49.78 19.65 -2.72
N LEU A 23 50.02 19.79 -4.03
CA LEU A 23 49.96 18.70 -5.02
C LEU A 23 51.04 17.62 -4.85
N GLU A 24 52.11 17.91 -4.10
CA GLU A 24 53.22 16.97 -3.85
C GLU A 24 52.77 15.69 -3.11
N ASN A 25 51.64 15.73 -2.39
CA ASN A 25 51.12 14.62 -1.60
C ASN A 25 50.08 13.75 -2.32
N ILE A 26 49.79 14.02 -3.61
CA ILE A 26 48.77 13.28 -4.37
C ILE A 26 49.44 12.49 -5.51
N PRO A 27 49.88 11.24 -5.26
CA PRO A 27 50.63 10.44 -6.23
C PRO A 27 49.84 10.09 -7.50
N THR A 28 48.52 10.26 -7.49
CA THR A 28 47.60 9.98 -8.61
C THR A 28 47.30 11.22 -9.45
N TYR A 29 47.81 12.40 -9.10
CA TYR A 29 47.52 13.63 -9.84
C TYR A 29 48.25 13.66 -11.19
N SER A 30 47.50 13.94 -12.26
CA SER A 30 48.02 14.14 -13.61
C SER A 30 47.48 15.45 -14.16
N GLU A 31 48.38 16.39 -14.45
CA GLU A 31 48.05 17.69 -15.04
C GLU A 31 47.35 17.54 -16.41
N ALA A 32 47.69 16.49 -17.17
CA ALA A 32 47.09 16.20 -18.48
C ALA A 32 45.61 15.79 -18.42
N GLN A 33 45.13 15.32 -17.26
CA GLN A 33 43.72 14.93 -17.06
C GLN A 33 42.94 15.98 -16.28
N HIS A 34 43.59 17.11 -15.95
CA HIS A 34 42.98 18.16 -15.15
C HIS A 34 41.95 18.96 -15.93
N ILE A 35 40.73 19.01 -15.42
CA ILE A 35 39.65 19.86 -15.95
C ILE A 35 39.58 21.12 -15.09
N GLN A 36 40.01 22.25 -15.66
CA GLN A 36 39.98 23.55 -14.96
C GLN A 36 38.55 24.06 -14.76
N ASN A 37 37.67 23.88 -15.74
CA ASN A 37 36.29 24.38 -15.71
C ASN A 37 35.32 23.32 -16.20
N GLY A 38 34.21 23.14 -15.48
CA GLY A 38 33.20 22.14 -15.85
C GLY A 38 31.84 22.39 -15.21
N SER A 39 30.83 21.71 -15.73
CA SER A 39 29.50 21.66 -15.10
C SER A 39 29.51 20.62 -13.99
N VAL A 40 29.12 21.04 -12.79
CA VAL A 40 28.98 20.17 -11.61
C VAL A 40 27.50 19.96 -11.34
N ASN A 41 27.13 18.71 -11.08
CA ASN A 41 25.84 18.31 -10.53
C ASN A 41 26.14 17.35 -9.39
N ALA A 42 25.93 17.77 -8.16
CA ALA A 42 26.25 17.02 -6.96
C ALA A 42 25.10 17.09 -5.96
N ILE A 43 24.88 15.99 -5.24
CA ILE A 43 23.98 15.93 -4.09
C ILE A 43 24.84 15.62 -2.87
N ILE A 44 24.82 16.51 -1.89
CA ILE A 44 25.56 16.40 -0.64
C ILE A 44 24.55 16.00 0.43
N VAL A 45 24.84 14.92 1.16
CA VAL A 45 24.01 14.42 2.27
C VAL A 45 24.83 14.52 3.55
N THR A 46 24.19 14.90 4.65
CA THR A 46 24.88 15.20 5.91
C THR A 46 25.34 13.97 6.68
N ASP A 47 24.78 12.82 6.39
CA ASP A 47 25.05 11.56 7.07
C ASP A 47 24.99 10.41 6.05
N VAL A 48 25.67 9.31 6.31
CA VAL A 48 25.73 8.11 5.47
C VAL A 48 24.97 6.93 6.07
N ASP A 49 24.62 6.98 7.36
CA ASP A 49 23.99 5.87 8.08
C ASP A 49 22.69 5.42 7.40
N PHE A 50 21.95 6.34 6.79
CA PHE A 50 20.70 6.04 6.07
C PHE A 50 20.83 5.03 4.90
N LEU A 51 22.06 4.72 4.46
CA LEU A 51 22.37 3.70 3.45
C LEU A 51 22.38 2.27 4.00
N GLU A 52 22.58 2.10 5.30
CA GLU A 52 22.65 0.79 5.93
C GLU A 52 21.25 0.17 6.01
N ASP A 53 21.16 -1.14 5.74
CA ASP A 53 19.89 -1.87 5.63
C ASP A 53 18.96 -1.65 6.84
N GLN A 54 19.53 -1.57 8.05
CA GLN A 54 18.79 -1.36 9.28
C GLN A 54 17.99 -0.05 9.33
N PHE A 55 18.30 0.93 8.48
CA PHE A 55 17.59 2.22 8.44
C PHE A 55 16.52 2.31 7.36
N TRP A 56 16.34 1.27 6.53
CA TRP A 56 15.32 1.32 5.46
C TRP A 56 14.63 0.01 5.10
N VAL A 57 15.19 -1.15 5.43
CA VAL A 57 14.62 -2.46 5.11
C VAL A 57 14.68 -3.42 6.31
N ASN A 58 13.57 -4.10 6.57
CA ASN A 58 13.55 -5.21 7.49
C ASN A 58 13.84 -6.49 6.71
N VAL A 59 14.93 -7.18 7.05
CA VAL A 59 15.27 -8.50 6.51
C VAL A 59 14.81 -9.56 7.50
N LYS A 60 13.92 -10.45 7.06
CA LYS A 60 13.47 -11.60 7.85
C LYS A 60 13.66 -12.88 7.06
N GLU A 61 14.29 -13.87 7.66
CA GLU A 61 14.43 -15.19 7.06
C GLU A 61 13.07 -15.91 7.06
N TYR A 62 12.64 -16.37 5.90
CA TYR A 62 11.40 -17.12 5.72
C TYR A 62 11.65 -18.29 4.77
N PHE A 63 11.61 -19.52 5.30
CA PHE A 63 11.88 -20.75 4.54
C PHE A 63 13.22 -20.78 3.78
N GLY A 64 14.28 -20.21 4.35
CA GLY A 64 15.61 -20.15 3.73
C GLY A 64 15.74 -19.13 2.61
N GLU A 65 14.73 -18.28 2.41
CA GLU A 65 14.79 -17.09 1.58
C GLU A 65 14.67 -15.83 2.46
N ASP A 66 15.41 -14.79 2.10
CA ASP A 66 15.32 -13.49 2.78
C ASP A 66 14.12 -12.72 2.26
N LEU A 67 13.16 -12.42 3.14
CA LEU A 67 12.04 -11.55 2.85
C LEU A 67 12.39 -10.11 3.23
N LEU A 68 12.57 -9.26 2.22
CA LEU A 68 12.86 -7.83 2.39
C LEU A 68 11.57 -7.01 2.43
N THR A 69 11.30 -6.34 3.55
CA THR A 69 10.15 -5.42 3.69
C THR A 69 10.65 -4.00 3.94
N PRO A 70 10.55 -3.08 2.95
CA PRO A 70 10.98 -1.71 3.12
C PRO A 70 10.07 -0.97 4.09
N PHE A 71 10.63 -0.20 5.01
CA PHE A 71 9.89 0.64 5.95
C PHE A 71 10.22 2.13 5.83
N ALA A 72 11.33 2.48 5.15
CA ALA A 72 11.69 3.84 4.82
C ALA A 72 12.12 3.96 3.36
N ASN A 73 11.97 5.15 2.79
CA ASN A 73 12.21 5.42 1.37
C ASN A 73 13.66 5.82 1.05
N ASN A 74 14.64 5.37 1.85
CA ASN A 74 16.04 5.76 1.70
C ASN A 74 16.66 5.20 0.43
N ALA A 75 16.44 3.92 0.12
CA ALA A 75 16.89 3.30 -1.13
C ALA A 75 16.27 3.99 -2.34
N THR A 76 14.98 4.29 -2.28
CA THR A 76 14.25 5.06 -3.30
C THR A 76 14.88 6.44 -3.50
N PHE A 77 15.27 7.14 -2.43
CA PHE A 77 15.98 8.41 -2.52
C PHE A 77 17.33 8.27 -3.26
N ILE A 78 18.13 7.26 -2.93
CA ILE A 78 19.43 7.03 -3.59
C ILE A 78 19.29 6.71 -5.07
N VAL A 79 18.38 5.79 -5.42
CA VAL A 79 18.12 5.44 -6.82
C VAL A 79 17.68 6.68 -7.60
N ASN A 80 16.76 7.46 -7.04
CA ASN A 80 16.31 8.71 -7.67
C ASN A 80 17.42 9.76 -7.75
N ALA A 81 18.30 9.84 -6.76
CA ALA A 81 19.45 10.74 -6.76
C ALA A 81 20.43 10.35 -7.88
N LEU A 82 20.77 9.06 -8.02
CA LEU A 82 21.62 8.53 -9.07
C LEU A 82 21.02 8.73 -10.47
N GLU A 83 19.73 8.44 -10.64
CA GLU A 83 19.00 8.73 -11.88
C GLU A 83 19.05 10.22 -12.25
N ASN A 84 18.95 11.10 -11.24
CA ASN A 84 18.99 12.54 -11.42
C ASN A 84 20.39 13.07 -11.75
N LEU A 85 21.43 12.44 -11.21
CA LEU A 85 22.82 12.78 -11.48
C LEU A 85 23.28 12.28 -12.86
N SER A 86 22.67 11.20 -13.36
CA SER A 86 23.00 10.58 -14.65
C SER A 86 22.40 11.29 -15.88
N ASP A 87 21.90 12.52 -15.71
CA ASP A 87 21.39 13.43 -16.76
C ASP A 87 20.30 12.84 -17.70
N SER A 88 19.36 12.07 -17.14
CA SER A 88 18.14 11.60 -17.83
C SER A 88 16.97 12.62 -17.78
N SER A 89 17.31 13.91 -17.84
CA SER A 89 16.64 15.01 -17.15
C SER A 89 15.27 15.50 -17.67
N THR A 90 14.51 14.73 -18.44
CA THR A 90 13.16 15.15 -18.89
C THR A 90 12.01 14.31 -18.33
N LEU A 91 12.26 13.14 -17.75
CA LEU A 91 11.18 12.26 -17.27
C LEU A 91 11.11 12.06 -15.75
N ALA A 92 12.20 12.31 -15.00
CA ALA A 92 12.23 12.12 -13.54
C ALA A 92 11.42 13.20 -12.77
N THR A 93 11.46 14.46 -13.23
CA THR A 93 10.75 15.59 -12.59
C THR A 93 9.23 15.50 -12.69
N LEU A 94 8.72 14.73 -13.66
CA LEU A 94 7.29 14.45 -13.81
C LEU A 94 6.81 13.39 -12.81
N ARG A 95 7.66 12.44 -12.42
CA ARG A 95 7.35 11.40 -11.42
C ARG A 95 7.38 11.93 -9.98
N ALA A 96 8.22 12.94 -9.71
CA ALA A 96 8.38 13.54 -8.38
C ALA A 96 7.21 14.44 -7.94
N ARG A 97 6.29 14.81 -8.84
CA ARG A 97 5.00 15.41 -8.45
C ARG A 97 4.08 14.28 -8.01
N GLY A 98 4.42 13.76 -6.83
CA GLY A 98 3.85 12.56 -6.25
C GLY A 98 2.34 12.53 -6.33
N VAL A 99 1.81 11.36 -6.67
CA VAL A 99 0.46 10.99 -6.30
C VAL A 99 0.41 11.13 -4.77
N MET A 100 -0.11 12.24 -4.28
CA MET A 100 -0.49 12.39 -2.89
C MET A 100 -1.50 11.29 -2.63
N ASP A 101 -1.07 10.22 -1.98
CA ASP A 101 -1.95 9.15 -1.54
C ASP A 101 -2.87 9.76 -0.49
N ARG A 102 -4.08 10.12 -0.93
CA ARG A 102 -5.16 10.61 -0.07
C ARG A 102 -6.09 9.43 0.13
N PRO A 103 -5.75 8.49 1.04
CA PRO A 103 -6.61 7.36 1.31
C PRO A 103 -7.96 7.89 1.79
N PHE A 104 -9.02 7.21 1.39
CA PHE A 104 -10.36 7.55 1.81
C PHE A 104 -10.55 7.14 3.28
N VAL A 105 -10.21 8.03 4.21
CA VAL A 105 -10.24 7.77 5.66
C VAL A 105 -11.61 7.23 6.12
N LEU A 106 -12.70 7.80 5.60
CA LEU A 106 -14.06 7.33 5.89
C LEU A 106 -14.29 5.86 5.46
N ILE A 107 -13.71 5.44 4.33
CA ILE A 107 -13.85 4.06 3.83
C ILE A 107 -13.06 3.11 4.73
N ASN A 108 -11.84 3.50 5.13
CA ASN A 108 -11.01 2.71 6.03
C ASN A 108 -11.70 2.50 7.39
N ASP A 109 -12.33 3.54 7.94
CA ASP A 109 -13.04 3.46 9.22
C ASP A 109 -14.27 2.54 9.15
N LEU A 110 -15.05 2.60 8.05
CA LEU A 110 -16.16 1.67 7.85
C LEU A 110 -15.66 0.23 7.68
N GLN A 111 -14.59 0.02 6.92
CA GLN A 111 -13.99 -1.30 6.73
C GLN A 111 -13.51 -1.89 8.07
N LEU A 112 -12.86 -1.10 8.91
CA LEU A 112 -12.41 -1.49 10.24
C LEU A 112 -13.57 -1.90 11.16
N GLN A 113 -14.68 -1.19 11.11
CA GLN A 113 -15.88 -1.52 11.91
C GLN A 113 -16.49 -2.86 11.48
N SER A 114 -16.67 -3.07 10.18
CA SER A 114 -17.15 -4.35 9.64
C SER A 114 -16.19 -5.49 9.99
N GLU A 115 -14.88 -5.33 9.74
CA GLU A 115 -13.86 -6.34 10.06
C GLU A 115 -13.89 -6.75 11.53
N THR A 116 -14.11 -5.81 12.45
CA THR A 116 -14.16 -6.12 13.88
C THR A 116 -15.31 -7.07 14.22
N ILE A 117 -16.52 -6.78 13.73
CA ILE A 117 -17.72 -7.61 13.98
C ILE A 117 -17.55 -9.02 13.38
N PHE A 118 -17.00 -9.10 12.17
CA PHE A 118 -16.79 -10.38 11.50
C PHE A 118 -15.66 -11.20 12.14
N ARG A 119 -14.60 -10.55 12.64
CA ARG A 119 -13.49 -11.24 13.31
C ARG A 119 -13.93 -11.93 14.59
N ASP A 120 -14.87 -11.34 15.33
CA ASP A 120 -15.40 -11.94 16.55
C ASP A 120 -16.22 -13.21 16.25
N LYS A 121 -17.06 -13.18 15.19
CA LYS A 121 -17.80 -14.36 14.71
C LYS A 121 -16.87 -15.46 14.16
N GLU A 122 -15.83 -15.08 13.41
CA GLU A 122 -14.85 -16.05 12.91
C GLU A 122 -14.13 -16.74 14.08
N ARG A 123 -13.73 -15.98 15.11
CA ARG A 123 -13.08 -16.51 16.31
C ARG A 123 -13.98 -17.47 17.08
N SER A 124 -15.27 -17.16 17.25
CA SER A 124 -16.18 -18.04 17.97
C SER A 124 -16.32 -19.40 17.27
N LEU A 125 -16.48 -19.40 15.94
CA LEU A 125 -16.59 -20.62 15.15
C LEU A 125 -15.26 -21.38 15.03
N ALA A 126 -14.14 -20.66 14.94
CA ALA A 126 -12.81 -21.29 14.95
C ALA A 126 -12.53 -21.99 16.30
N ASN A 127 -12.95 -21.37 17.41
CA ASN A 127 -12.85 -21.99 18.74
C ASN A 127 -13.75 -23.21 18.86
N GLU A 128 -14.98 -23.15 18.34
CA GLU A 128 -15.88 -24.31 18.30
C GLU A 128 -15.30 -25.45 17.46
N MET A 129 -14.74 -25.15 16.28
CA MET A 129 -14.03 -26.12 15.45
C MET A 129 -12.87 -26.78 16.21
N ALA A 130 -12.04 -25.98 16.90
CA ALA A 130 -10.92 -26.50 17.68
C ALA A 130 -11.40 -27.40 18.82
N ALA A 131 -12.48 -27.02 19.51
CA ALA A 131 -13.09 -27.83 20.56
C ALA A 131 -13.63 -29.17 20.02
N LEU A 132 -14.29 -29.16 18.86
CA LEU A 132 -14.78 -30.37 18.20
C LEU A 132 -13.62 -31.29 17.78
N GLN A 133 -12.55 -30.74 17.20
CA GLN A 133 -11.35 -31.50 16.83
C GLN A 133 -10.64 -32.13 18.04
N ASN A 134 -10.58 -31.42 19.17
CA ASN A 134 -10.03 -31.96 20.41
C ASN A 134 -10.85 -33.14 20.92
N ARG A 135 -12.19 -33.02 20.93
CA ARG A 135 -13.08 -34.12 21.33
C ARG A 135 -12.98 -35.33 20.41
N MET A 136 -12.85 -35.14 19.10
CA MET A 136 -12.60 -36.25 18.17
C MET A 136 -11.29 -36.98 18.49
N ARG A 137 -10.20 -36.24 18.72
CA ARG A 137 -8.91 -36.83 19.09
C ARG A 137 -8.98 -37.62 20.40
N GLU A 138 -9.72 -37.14 21.39
CA GLU A 138 -9.93 -37.85 22.66
C GLU A 138 -10.70 -39.17 22.45
N LEU A 139 -11.72 -39.17 21.58
CA LEU A 139 -12.49 -40.37 21.25
C LEU A 139 -11.65 -41.38 20.44
N GLU A 140 -10.86 -40.91 19.47
CA GLU A 140 -9.92 -41.75 18.72
C GLU A 140 -8.88 -42.41 19.63
N GLN A 141 -8.32 -41.67 20.59
CA GLN A 141 -7.37 -42.20 21.57
C GLN A 141 -8.01 -43.26 22.48
N LYS A 142 -9.26 -43.06 22.91
CA LYS A 142 -10.01 -44.05 23.70
C LYS A 142 -10.34 -45.31 22.90
N ALA A 143 -10.66 -45.16 21.61
CA ALA A 143 -10.97 -46.27 20.72
C ALA A 143 -9.73 -47.10 20.35
N GLY A 144 -8.53 -46.49 20.26
CA GLY A 144 -7.27 -47.17 19.92
C GLY A 144 -6.78 -48.23 20.92
N GLY A 145 -7.42 -48.38 22.09
CA GLY A 145 -7.09 -49.38 23.11
C GLY A 145 -8.09 -50.54 23.27
N SER A 146 -9.25 -50.49 22.60
CA SER A 146 -10.31 -51.51 22.70
C SER A 146 -10.80 -51.89 21.30
N VAL A 147 -10.66 -53.16 20.92
CA VAL A 147 -10.94 -53.68 19.57
C VAL A 147 -12.46 -53.74 19.24
N MET A 148 -13.33 -53.15 20.07
CA MET A 148 -14.75 -52.96 19.75
C MET A 148 -15.15 -51.51 19.98
N LEU A 149 -15.25 -50.74 18.89
CA LEU A 149 -16.07 -49.53 18.86
C LEU A 149 -17.52 -49.94 19.14
N GLY A 150 -18.10 -49.45 20.25
CA GLY A 150 -19.51 -49.66 20.52
C GLY A 150 -20.36 -48.86 19.52
N GLN A 151 -21.59 -49.32 19.25
CA GLN A 151 -22.55 -48.60 18.39
C GLN A 151 -22.72 -47.13 18.82
N SER A 152 -22.64 -46.86 20.13
CA SER A 152 -22.69 -45.51 20.71
C SER A 152 -21.52 -44.60 20.30
N ASP A 153 -20.32 -45.15 20.11
CA ASP A 153 -19.13 -44.37 19.74
C ASP A 153 -19.18 -43.99 18.25
N LEU A 154 -19.72 -44.89 17.42
CA LEU A 154 -19.97 -44.62 15.99
C LEU A 154 -21.03 -43.54 15.78
N ASP A 155 -22.12 -43.57 16.57
CA ASP A 155 -23.17 -42.55 16.49
C ASP A 155 -22.64 -41.17 16.91
N ALA A 156 -21.86 -41.11 17.99
CA ALA A 156 -21.18 -39.88 18.41
C ALA A 156 -20.21 -39.36 17.34
N PHE A 157 -19.41 -40.23 16.71
CA PHE A 157 -18.48 -39.85 15.64
C PHE A 157 -19.21 -39.23 14.44
N ASN A 158 -20.35 -39.80 14.04
CA ASN A 158 -21.17 -39.27 12.95
C ASN A 158 -21.75 -37.89 13.29
N GLU A 159 -22.26 -37.70 14.51
CA GLU A 159 -22.77 -36.40 14.98
C GLU A 159 -21.65 -35.33 15.00
N PHE A 160 -20.45 -35.69 15.45
CA PHE A 160 -19.29 -34.78 15.44
C PHE A 160 -18.85 -34.42 14.02
N ARG A 161 -18.85 -35.39 13.11
CA ARG A 161 -18.52 -35.16 11.70
C ARG A 161 -19.50 -34.19 11.06
N GLU A 162 -20.79 -34.34 11.33
CA GLU A 162 -21.83 -33.42 10.84
C GLU A 162 -21.65 -32.01 11.40
N LYS A 163 -21.42 -31.88 12.72
CA LYS A 163 -21.13 -30.59 13.36
C LYS A 163 -19.90 -29.91 12.77
N ALA A 164 -18.80 -30.65 12.57
CA ALA A 164 -17.60 -30.11 11.96
C ALA A 164 -17.86 -29.63 10.52
N GLN A 165 -18.63 -30.37 9.72
CA GLN A 165 -19.01 -29.93 8.38
C GLN A 165 -19.87 -28.66 8.40
N ASN A 166 -20.80 -28.53 9.35
CA ASN A 166 -21.62 -27.33 9.50
C ASN A 166 -20.79 -26.12 9.89
N VAL A 167 -19.89 -26.24 10.88
CA VAL A 167 -18.98 -25.14 11.27
C VAL A 167 -18.07 -24.72 10.10
N GLN A 168 -17.60 -25.66 9.26
CA GLN A 168 -16.83 -25.30 8.07
C GLN A 168 -17.68 -24.54 7.02
N LYS A 169 -18.95 -24.95 6.83
CA LYS A 169 -19.87 -24.24 5.92
C LYS A 169 -20.14 -22.83 6.43
N GLU A 170 -20.38 -22.67 7.73
CA GLU A 170 -20.61 -21.37 8.36
C GLU A 170 -19.39 -20.45 8.25
N LEU A 171 -18.18 -20.98 8.50
CA LEU A 171 -16.95 -20.22 8.30
C LEU A 171 -16.78 -19.75 6.85
N ARG A 172 -17.10 -20.60 5.85
CA ARG A 172 -17.06 -20.22 4.44
C ARG A 172 -18.12 -19.18 4.10
N ALA A 173 -19.33 -19.32 4.64
CA ALA A 173 -20.43 -18.38 4.42
C ALA A 173 -20.09 -16.99 4.98
N ILE A 174 -19.54 -16.91 6.18
CA ILE A 174 -19.11 -15.65 6.81
C ILE A 174 -18.02 -14.97 6.00
N LYS A 175 -17.04 -15.73 5.48
CA LYS A 175 -15.98 -15.17 4.63
C LYS A 175 -16.53 -14.61 3.32
N LEU A 176 -17.52 -15.28 2.74
CA LEU A 176 -18.19 -14.81 1.53
C LEU A 176 -19.01 -13.55 1.80
N GLU A 177 -19.77 -13.52 2.90
CA GLU A 177 -20.57 -12.38 3.34
C GLU A 177 -19.69 -11.14 3.56
N LEU A 178 -18.55 -11.29 4.28
CA LEU A 178 -17.57 -10.22 4.48
C LEU A 178 -17.07 -9.64 3.14
N ALA A 179 -16.71 -10.52 2.19
CA ALA A 179 -16.23 -10.09 0.89
C ALA A 179 -17.31 -9.33 0.10
N GLN A 180 -18.55 -9.80 0.14
CA GLN A 180 -19.69 -9.18 -0.55
C GLN A 180 -20.05 -7.83 0.04
N GLU A 181 -20.09 -7.70 1.36
CA GLU A 181 -20.37 -6.43 2.02
C GLU A 181 -19.30 -5.37 1.72
N LEU A 182 -18.02 -5.77 1.75
CA LEU A 182 -16.91 -4.88 1.42
C LEU A 182 -17.00 -4.39 -0.04
N GLU A 183 -17.30 -5.30 -0.96
CA GLU A 183 -17.45 -4.98 -2.37
C GLU A 183 -18.66 -4.06 -2.61
N ALA A 184 -19.81 -4.34 -1.99
CA ALA A 184 -21.02 -3.54 -2.11
C ALA A 184 -20.81 -2.11 -1.59
N LEU A 185 -20.16 -1.96 -0.43
CA LEU A 185 -19.82 -0.65 0.13
C LEU A 185 -18.91 0.15 -0.80
N ASN A 186 -17.82 -0.48 -1.28
CA ASN A 186 -16.87 0.14 -2.18
C ASN A 186 -17.53 0.55 -3.51
N ASN A 187 -18.38 -0.31 -4.06
CA ASN A 187 -19.08 -0.06 -5.32
C ASN A 187 -20.11 1.07 -5.19
N ALA A 188 -20.89 1.11 -4.10
CA ALA A 188 -21.86 2.18 -3.86
C ALA A 188 -21.19 3.57 -3.82
N ILE A 189 -20.07 3.69 -3.11
CA ILE A 189 -19.31 4.94 -3.00
C ILE A 189 -18.70 5.33 -4.35
N LYS A 190 -18.09 4.38 -5.06
CA LYS A 190 -17.53 4.61 -6.40
C LYS A 190 -18.58 5.10 -7.40
N ILE A 191 -19.74 4.43 -7.46
CA ILE A 191 -20.83 4.77 -8.36
C ILE A 191 -21.37 6.17 -8.03
N SER A 192 -21.58 6.49 -6.75
CA SER A 192 -22.05 7.81 -6.33
C SER A 192 -21.12 8.92 -6.79
N ASN A 193 -19.81 8.76 -6.60
CA ASN A 193 -18.83 9.78 -6.99
C ASN A 193 -18.67 9.88 -8.52
N MET A 194 -18.58 8.74 -9.21
CA MET A 194 -18.40 8.70 -10.66
C MET A 194 -19.62 9.21 -11.43
N ALA A 195 -20.84 8.94 -10.94
CA ALA A 195 -22.07 9.43 -11.56
C ALA A 195 -22.45 10.85 -11.12
N GLY A 196 -22.03 11.27 -9.91
CA GLY A 196 -22.40 12.57 -9.34
C GLY A 196 -21.91 13.76 -10.17
N ILE A 197 -20.62 13.76 -10.56
CA ILE A 197 -20.04 14.86 -11.33
C ILE A 197 -20.69 15.01 -12.73
N PRO A 198 -20.77 13.96 -13.57
CA PRO A 198 -21.43 14.06 -14.87
C PRO A 198 -22.90 14.47 -14.77
N MET A 199 -23.64 13.97 -13.75
CA MET A 199 -25.04 14.32 -13.54
C MET A 199 -25.22 15.81 -13.21
N LEU A 200 -24.32 16.39 -12.40
CA LEU A 200 -24.32 17.83 -12.12
C LEU A 200 -24.11 18.65 -13.40
N PHE A 201 -23.12 18.29 -14.23
CA PHE A 201 -22.88 18.98 -15.50
C PHE A 201 -24.08 18.90 -16.45
N LEU A 202 -24.73 17.74 -16.55
CA LEU A 202 -25.95 17.57 -17.33
C LEU A 202 -27.08 18.45 -16.81
N ALA A 203 -27.31 18.49 -15.49
CA ALA A 203 -28.33 19.33 -14.88
C ALA A 203 -28.07 20.83 -15.15
N PHE A 204 -26.83 21.30 -15.01
CA PHE A 204 -26.46 22.68 -15.34
C PHE A 204 -26.64 22.99 -16.83
N GLY A 205 -26.28 22.07 -17.72
CA GLY A 205 -26.47 22.22 -19.17
C GLY A 205 -27.93 22.35 -19.56
N ILE A 206 -28.80 21.50 -19.01
CA ILE A 206 -30.26 21.54 -19.23
C ILE A 206 -30.83 22.85 -18.70
N LEU A 207 -30.44 23.26 -17.49
CA LEU A 207 -30.90 24.51 -16.89
C LEU A 207 -30.50 25.73 -17.74
N TYR A 208 -29.25 25.78 -18.18
CA TYR A 208 -28.75 26.84 -19.06
C TYR A 208 -29.51 26.90 -20.39
N TRP A 209 -29.73 25.74 -21.02
CA TRP A 209 -30.50 25.63 -22.26
C TRP A 209 -31.94 26.13 -22.08
N ALA A 210 -32.61 25.73 -21.00
CA ALA A 210 -33.96 26.17 -20.68
C ALA A 210 -34.03 27.70 -20.51
N ILE A 211 -33.12 28.29 -19.70
CA ILE A 211 -33.06 29.75 -19.48
C ILE A 211 -32.84 30.50 -20.80
N ARG A 212 -31.97 30.00 -21.68
CA ARG A 212 -31.71 30.61 -23.00
C ARG A 212 -32.95 30.57 -23.88
N LYS A 213 -33.65 29.43 -23.94
CA LYS A 213 -34.92 29.26 -24.67
C LYS A 213 -35.99 30.24 -24.19
N TYR A 214 -36.17 30.37 -22.86
CA TYR A 214 -37.13 31.30 -22.27
C TYR A 214 -36.83 32.77 -22.61
N LYS A 215 -35.56 33.18 -22.69
CA LYS A 215 -35.19 34.54 -23.09
C LYS A 215 -35.48 34.84 -24.57
N ILE A 216 -35.19 33.90 -25.47
CA ILE A 216 -35.39 34.07 -26.93
C ILE A 216 -36.89 34.16 -27.28
N SER A 217 -37.75 33.37 -26.63
CA SER A 217 -39.20 33.44 -26.85
C SER A 217 -39.82 34.76 -26.38
N ARG A 218 -39.22 35.44 -25.40
CA ARG A 218 -39.73 36.72 -24.87
C ARG A 218 -39.35 37.92 -25.73
N SER A 219 -38.24 37.86 -26.48
CA SER A 219 -37.87 38.89 -27.46
C SER A 219 -38.70 38.80 -28.75
N ALA A 220 -39.11 37.59 -29.16
CA ALA A 220 -39.92 37.38 -30.36
C ALA A 220 -41.41 37.77 -30.21
N GLN A 221 -41.88 38.06 -28.98
CA GLN A 221 -43.26 38.46 -28.69
C GLN A 221 -43.40 39.97 -28.46
N LYS A 222 -42.30 40.72 -28.62
CA LYS A 222 -42.23 42.17 -28.40
C LYS A 222 -42.04 42.99 -29.68
N ASP A 223 -41.94 42.31 -30.82
CA ASP A 223 -42.03 42.86 -32.18
C ASP A 223 -43.42 42.52 -32.76
#